data_AF-A0A2E5IQI8-F1
#
_entry.id   AF-A0A2E5IQI8-F1
#
_cell.length_a   1.000
_cell.length_b   1.000
_cell.length_c   1.000
_cell.angle_alpha   90.00
_cell.angle_beta   90.00
_cell.angle_gamma   90.00
#
_symmetry.space_group_name_H-M   'P 1'
#
loop_
_entity.id
_entity.type
_entity.pdbx_description
1 polymer ?
#
loop_
_entity_poly.entity_id
_entity_poly.type
_entity_poly.pdbx_seq_one_letter_code
_entity_poly.pdbx_strand_id
1 'polypeptide(L)'
;MLKKGVSFFIYLFSSVVFATAPFVSFSVDSGMFVKPYYNRSVGQATLFFYDVTNMGYWYSIKQLSYFNRKSGFYARSFLTGLIMNQSYFLAFSLPYKEFGHGSRGRAFGVEPRYLVGGSEHLSNTYYDYFGRILGNLETQVTSSTIKPAMSDLSVHSSVDTRDFDLIWYAAGVNNQVFLSQMIDDRFYDRQVTSVYDLMGFFTSKMAISYMDDSYLNQIRLQYLEKGIDMSFSDLKRYNGYSVLGSLTFWAFIDGWSRYLVSGIDHIQYNEVYNVRLPDVCMYLTSHGPSYRLQSGYKLSTKTHVPFAIEYVFKGQTQLEYTLGFSKKWSWPVQSYSEIRLGEGLGITQSFNIDLPHFSTLGFGVDYYDFHNLYGERHIPSLKDGNQDLHYWVSFSYR
;
A
#
# COMPACT_ATOMS: atom_id res chain seq x y z
N MET A 1 -3.39 -23.26 67.26
CA MET A 1 -2.34 -23.04 66.25
C MET A 1 -2.93 -23.44 64.89
N LEU A 2 -3.42 -22.46 64.12
CA LEU A 2 -2.79 -21.90 62.89
C LEU A 2 -2.68 -22.97 61.78
N LYS A 3 -3.31 -22.90 60.59
CA LYS A 3 -4.12 -21.90 59.88
C LYS A 3 -4.98 -22.65 58.84
N LYS A 4 -6.27 -22.29 58.75
CA LYS A 4 -7.07 -22.38 57.52
C LYS A 4 -6.56 -21.33 56.52
N GLY A 5 -6.59 -21.64 55.23
CA GLY A 5 -6.31 -20.66 54.18
C GLY A 5 -6.06 -21.27 52.82
N VAL A 6 -7.06 -21.97 52.25
CA VAL A 6 -7.10 -22.20 50.81
C VAL A 6 -7.53 -20.87 50.19
N SER A 7 -6.55 -20.09 49.73
CA SER A 7 -6.77 -18.84 49.00
C SER A 7 -7.36 -19.15 47.63
N PHE A 8 -8.68 -19.19 47.57
CA PHE A 8 -9.46 -19.03 46.36
C PHE A 8 -9.63 -17.52 46.16
N PHE A 9 -8.65 -16.86 45.53
CA PHE A 9 -8.74 -15.44 45.21
C PHE A 9 -8.10 -15.16 43.84
N ILE A 10 -8.92 -14.52 42.99
CA ILE A 10 -8.59 -13.75 41.79
C ILE A 10 -8.37 -14.55 40.49
N TYR A 11 -9.47 -15.05 39.93
CA TYR A 11 -9.73 -14.95 38.48
C TYR A 11 -11.06 -14.21 38.29
N LEU A 12 -11.08 -12.95 38.67
CA LEU A 12 -12.16 -12.01 38.41
C LEU A 12 -11.47 -10.69 38.04
N PHE A 13 -11.78 -10.20 36.85
CA PHE A 13 -11.26 -8.98 36.21
C PHE A 13 -9.84 -9.05 35.62
N SER A 14 -9.71 -9.74 34.49
CA SER A 14 -8.91 -9.24 33.37
C SER A 14 -9.80 -8.88 32.18
N SER A 15 -10.91 -8.18 32.44
CA SER A 15 -11.69 -7.47 31.41
C SER A 15 -11.04 -6.11 31.12
N VAL A 16 -9.73 -6.12 30.91
CA VAL A 16 -8.93 -5.01 30.39
C VAL A 16 -7.92 -5.62 29.43
N VAL A 17 -8.42 -6.10 28.28
CA VAL A 17 -7.61 -6.06 27.06
C VAL A 17 -7.80 -4.63 26.54
N PHE A 18 -7.04 -3.72 27.15
CA PHE A 18 -5.80 -3.15 26.63
C PHE A 18 -6.12 -2.17 25.51
N ALA A 19 -5.84 -0.90 25.80
CA ALA A 19 -5.90 0.23 24.88
C ALA A 19 -5.21 -0.15 23.58
N THR A 20 -5.99 -0.56 22.58
CA THR A 20 -5.48 -0.81 21.25
C THR A 20 -5.03 0.52 20.70
N ALA A 21 -3.76 0.62 20.30
CA ALA A 21 -3.24 1.82 19.67
C ALA A 21 -4.18 2.26 18.54
N PRO A 22 -4.41 3.57 18.34
CA PRO A 22 -5.37 4.02 17.33
C PRO A 22 -5.03 3.37 15.98
N PHE A 23 -6.05 2.71 15.42
CA PHE A 23 -6.03 2.06 14.12
C PHE A 23 -6.06 3.07 12.98
N VAL A 24 -6.23 4.35 13.29
CA VAL A 24 -6.32 5.41 12.30
C VAL A 24 -5.17 6.38 12.52
N SER A 25 -4.50 6.78 11.45
CA SER A 25 -3.65 7.96 11.45
C SER A 25 -3.95 8.76 10.20
N PHE A 26 -4.39 9.99 10.36
CA PHE A 26 -4.48 10.92 9.26
C PHE A 26 -3.09 11.48 8.97
N SER A 27 -2.68 11.53 7.71
CA SER A 27 -1.44 12.19 7.31
C SER A 27 -1.71 12.99 6.05
N VAL A 28 -1.28 14.24 6.07
CA VAL A 28 -1.31 15.14 4.92
C VAL A 28 0.10 15.58 4.65
N ASP A 29 0.51 15.46 3.40
CA ASP A 29 1.82 15.88 2.94
C ASP A 29 1.67 17.08 1.99
N SER A 30 2.61 18.02 2.03
CA SER A 30 2.88 19.01 0.99
C SER A 30 2.80 18.47 -0.45
N GLY A 31 3.22 17.22 -0.69
CA GLY A 31 3.07 16.53 -1.97
C GLY A 31 1.61 16.37 -2.40
N MET A 32 0.66 16.43 -1.48
CA MET A 32 -0.77 16.47 -1.82
C MET A 32 -1.19 17.81 -2.43
N PHE A 33 -0.56 18.93 -2.05
CA PHE A 33 -1.02 20.27 -2.42
C PHE A 33 -0.16 20.95 -3.48
N VAL A 34 1.17 20.80 -3.39
CA VAL A 34 2.13 21.54 -4.23
C VAL A 34 2.31 20.83 -5.57
N LYS A 35 2.25 19.50 -5.58
CA LYS A 35 2.38 18.64 -6.78
C LYS A 35 1.53 17.39 -6.58
N PRO A 36 0.20 17.42 -6.84
CA PRO A 36 -0.76 16.38 -6.44
C PRO A 36 -0.60 15.02 -7.12
N TYR A 37 0.61 14.67 -7.58
CA TYR A 37 0.98 13.44 -8.26
C TYR A 37 2.12 12.70 -7.57
N TYR A 38 2.37 13.00 -6.30
CA TYR A 38 3.32 12.23 -5.50
C TYR A 38 2.68 10.95 -4.94
N ASN A 39 3.18 9.81 -5.41
CA ASN A 39 2.55 8.51 -5.17
C ASN A 39 2.50 8.11 -3.69
N ARG A 40 3.55 8.43 -2.94
CA ARG A 40 3.59 8.19 -1.51
C ARG A 40 2.51 8.96 -0.76
N SER A 41 2.34 10.26 -1.05
CA SER A 41 1.38 11.09 -0.33
C SER A 41 -0.06 10.66 -0.59
N VAL A 42 -0.40 10.36 -1.85
CA VAL A 42 -1.74 9.85 -2.20
C VAL A 42 -1.95 8.45 -1.63
N GLY A 43 -0.93 7.59 -1.65
CA GLY A 43 -0.97 6.27 -1.01
C GLY A 43 -1.22 6.34 0.50
N GLN A 44 -0.60 7.30 1.22
CA GLN A 44 -0.86 7.52 2.65
C GLN A 44 -2.29 8.00 2.91
N ALA A 45 -2.81 8.89 2.05
CA ALA A 45 -4.20 9.31 2.14
C ALA A 45 -5.18 8.14 1.90
N THR A 46 -4.92 7.31 0.89
CA THR A 46 -5.70 6.09 0.61
C THR A 46 -5.64 5.11 1.79
N LEU A 47 -4.46 4.88 2.37
CA LEU A 47 -4.29 4.04 3.55
C LEU A 47 -5.05 4.60 4.77
N PHE A 48 -5.11 5.91 4.95
CA PHE A 48 -5.93 6.54 5.99
C PHE A 48 -7.42 6.26 5.79
N PHE A 49 -7.95 6.43 4.58
CA PHE A 49 -9.37 6.13 4.33
C PHE A 49 -9.70 4.65 4.55
N TYR A 50 -8.78 3.76 4.17
CA TYR A 50 -8.86 2.35 4.49
C TYR A 50 -8.92 2.10 6.01
N ASP A 51 -8.00 2.70 6.77
CA ASP A 51 -7.96 2.60 8.23
C ASP A 51 -9.26 3.10 8.89
N VAL A 52 -9.77 4.26 8.46
CA VAL A 52 -11.03 4.84 8.98
C VAL A 52 -12.20 3.91 8.74
N THR A 53 -12.28 3.34 7.54
CA THR A 53 -13.33 2.40 7.15
C THR A 53 -13.28 1.14 8.00
N ASN A 54 -12.09 0.55 8.14
CA ASN A 54 -11.88 -0.65 8.95
C ASN A 54 -12.22 -0.39 10.42
N MET A 55 -11.78 0.74 10.98
CA MET A 55 -12.07 1.11 12.36
C MET A 55 -13.56 1.34 12.59
N GLY A 56 -14.21 2.11 11.72
CA GLY A 56 -15.65 2.38 11.80
C GLY A 56 -16.46 1.10 11.74
N TYR A 57 -16.07 0.19 10.85
CA TYR A 57 -16.70 -1.12 10.72
C TYR A 57 -16.46 -2.00 11.96
N TRP A 58 -15.22 -2.13 12.40
CA TRP A 58 -14.87 -2.93 13.57
C TRP A 58 -15.60 -2.47 14.84
N TYR A 59 -15.67 -1.16 15.07
CA TYR A 59 -16.43 -0.58 16.18
C TYR A 59 -17.92 -0.89 16.06
N SER A 60 -18.49 -0.76 14.86
CA SER A 60 -19.93 -1.01 14.61
C SER A 60 -20.32 -2.47 14.86
N ILE A 61 -19.53 -3.43 14.38
CA ILE A 61 -19.77 -4.86 14.66
C ILE A 61 -19.65 -5.14 16.15
N LYS A 62 -18.61 -4.61 16.80
CA LYS A 62 -18.36 -4.85 18.21
C LYS A 62 -19.58 -4.43 19.02
N GLN A 63 -20.13 -3.23 18.74
CA GLN A 63 -21.36 -2.76 19.37
C GLN A 63 -22.55 -3.68 19.11
N LEU A 64 -22.80 -4.04 17.85
CA LEU A 64 -23.91 -4.91 17.49
C LEU A 64 -23.77 -6.35 18.08
N SER A 65 -22.54 -6.85 18.26
CA SER A 65 -22.26 -8.17 18.86
C SER A 65 -22.65 -8.26 20.34
N TYR A 66 -22.66 -7.13 21.06
CA TYR A 66 -23.14 -7.08 22.43
C TYR A 66 -24.65 -7.32 22.54
N PHE A 67 -25.42 -7.02 21.49
CA PHE A 67 -26.87 -7.14 21.50
C PHE A 67 -27.40 -8.54 21.16
N ASN A 68 -26.65 -9.39 20.43
CA ASN A 68 -27.18 -10.69 20.00
C ASN A 68 -26.11 -11.81 19.88
N ARG A 69 -25.72 -12.38 21.03
CA ARG A 69 -24.53 -13.24 21.22
C ARG A 69 -24.54 -14.62 20.54
N LYS A 70 -25.66 -15.16 20.05
CA LYS A 70 -25.75 -16.58 19.66
C LYS A 70 -25.93 -16.76 18.15
N SER A 71 -24.86 -17.19 17.49
CA SER A 71 -24.75 -17.81 16.15
C SER A 71 -25.22 -17.06 14.88
N GLY A 72 -26.34 -16.33 14.88
CA GLY A 72 -26.83 -15.65 13.65
C GLY A 72 -26.11 -14.33 13.32
N PHE A 73 -25.55 -13.69 14.33
CA PHE A 73 -24.94 -12.36 14.23
C PHE A 73 -23.52 -12.40 13.65
N TYR A 74 -22.68 -13.33 14.12
CA TYR A 74 -21.30 -13.45 13.65
C TYR A 74 -21.23 -13.72 12.14
N ALA A 75 -22.09 -14.59 11.59
CA ALA A 75 -22.11 -14.86 10.15
C ALA A 75 -22.69 -13.71 9.31
N ARG A 76 -23.76 -13.04 9.78
CA ARG A 76 -24.42 -11.95 9.02
C ARG A 76 -23.64 -10.65 9.08
N SER A 77 -23.08 -10.30 10.24
CA SER A 77 -22.21 -9.13 10.35
C SER A 77 -20.93 -9.34 9.58
N PHE A 78 -20.33 -10.54 9.61
CA PHE A 78 -19.15 -10.89 8.84
C PHE A 78 -19.32 -10.74 7.33
N LEU A 79 -20.32 -11.38 6.71
CA LEU A 79 -20.54 -11.27 5.26
C LEU A 79 -20.88 -9.84 4.84
N THR A 80 -21.76 -9.18 5.61
CA THR A 80 -22.07 -7.77 5.39
C THR A 80 -20.82 -6.91 5.53
N GLY A 81 -19.92 -7.27 6.42
CA GLY A 81 -18.66 -6.61 6.65
C GLY A 81 -17.66 -6.70 5.55
N LEU A 82 -17.46 -7.90 5.04
CA LEU A 82 -16.56 -8.12 3.93
C LEU A 82 -17.08 -7.41 2.68
N ILE A 83 -18.40 -7.46 2.45
CA ILE A 83 -19.02 -6.78 1.32
C ILE A 83 -18.92 -5.26 1.49
N MET A 84 -19.30 -4.71 2.64
CA MET A 84 -19.22 -3.26 2.88
C MET A 84 -17.79 -2.76 2.86
N ASN A 85 -16.88 -3.44 3.56
CA ASN A 85 -15.46 -3.10 3.57
C ASN A 85 -14.87 -3.18 2.15
N GLN A 86 -15.22 -4.21 1.38
CA GLN A 86 -14.80 -4.28 -0.03
C GLN A 86 -15.36 -3.13 -0.86
N SER A 87 -16.64 -2.78 -0.73
CA SER A 87 -17.25 -1.68 -1.49
C SER A 87 -16.62 -0.32 -1.14
N TYR A 88 -16.35 -0.07 0.14
CA TYR A 88 -15.63 1.14 0.55
C TYR A 88 -14.16 1.09 0.10
N PHE A 89 -13.51 -0.06 0.22
CA PHE A 89 -12.16 -0.25 -0.24
C PHE A 89 -12.04 0.06 -1.74
N LEU A 90 -12.97 -0.43 -2.55
CA LEU A 90 -13.04 -0.10 -3.99
C LEU A 90 -13.22 1.40 -4.24
N ALA A 91 -14.01 2.09 -3.40
CA ALA A 91 -14.19 3.54 -3.49
C ALA A 91 -12.88 4.33 -3.33
N PHE A 92 -11.90 3.81 -2.60
CA PHE A 92 -10.60 4.46 -2.37
C PHE A 92 -9.46 3.84 -3.21
N SER A 93 -9.54 2.55 -3.49
CA SER A 93 -8.52 1.82 -4.22
C SER A 93 -8.63 2.08 -5.73
N LEU A 94 -9.83 2.15 -6.31
CA LEU A 94 -9.99 2.47 -7.72
C LEU A 94 -9.40 3.85 -8.07
N PRO A 95 -9.71 4.94 -7.33
CA PRO A 95 -9.03 6.20 -7.57
C PRO A 95 -7.52 6.11 -7.47
N TYR A 96 -6.99 5.36 -6.49
CA TYR A 96 -5.56 5.21 -6.30
C TYR A 96 -4.87 4.40 -7.42
N LYS A 97 -5.57 3.41 -7.98
CA LYS A 97 -5.16 2.69 -9.18
C LYS A 97 -5.08 3.66 -10.36
N GLU A 98 -6.14 4.43 -10.63
CA GLU A 98 -6.16 5.37 -11.75
C GLU A 98 -5.14 6.50 -11.59
N PHE A 99 -4.95 6.96 -10.36
CA PHE A 99 -3.86 7.85 -10.01
C PHE A 99 -2.48 7.29 -10.38
N GLY A 100 -2.27 5.96 -10.37
CA GLY A 100 -1.06 5.34 -10.88
C GLY A 100 -0.79 5.73 -12.33
N HIS A 101 -1.76 5.51 -13.20
CA HIS A 101 -1.69 5.91 -14.61
C HIS A 101 -1.44 7.41 -14.77
N GLY A 102 -2.20 8.24 -14.04
CA GLY A 102 -2.06 9.68 -14.12
C GLY A 102 -0.71 10.21 -13.62
N SER A 103 -0.17 9.63 -12.54
CA SER A 103 1.14 9.99 -11.99
C SER A 103 2.28 9.61 -12.93
N ARG A 104 2.19 8.48 -13.67
CA ARG A 104 3.18 8.13 -14.69
C ARG A 104 3.05 9.04 -15.90
N GLY A 105 1.84 9.31 -16.40
CA GLY A 105 1.63 10.31 -17.45
C GLY A 105 2.26 11.66 -17.09
N ARG A 106 2.08 12.09 -15.83
CA ARG A 106 2.68 13.31 -15.29
C ARG A 106 4.20 13.28 -15.21
N ALA A 107 4.78 12.16 -14.79
CA ALA A 107 6.23 11.98 -14.78
C ALA A 107 6.82 12.17 -16.18
N PHE A 108 6.09 11.74 -17.22
CA PHE A 108 6.45 11.94 -18.63
C PHE A 108 5.99 13.30 -19.21
N GLY A 109 5.65 14.27 -18.37
CA GLY A 109 5.34 15.64 -18.78
C GLY A 109 3.90 15.87 -19.27
N VAL A 110 3.01 14.90 -19.15
CA VAL A 110 1.61 15.03 -19.60
C VAL A 110 0.66 15.38 -18.46
N GLU A 111 -0.31 16.26 -18.71
CA GLU A 111 -1.40 16.49 -17.77
C GLU A 111 -2.41 15.33 -17.82
N PRO A 112 -2.66 14.63 -16.71
CA PRO A 112 -3.58 13.49 -16.71
C PRO A 112 -5.04 13.96 -16.81
N ARG A 113 -5.85 13.15 -17.49
CA ARG A 113 -7.30 13.35 -17.63
C ARG A 113 -8.02 12.09 -17.19
N TYR A 114 -9.01 12.24 -16.33
CA TYR A 114 -9.77 11.13 -15.77
C TYR A 114 -11.22 11.18 -16.24
N LEU A 115 -11.77 10.03 -16.61
CA LEU A 115 -13.16 9.81 -16.97
C LEU A 115 -13.88 9.14 -15.81
N VAL A 116 -15.08 9.61 -15.47
CA VAL A 116 -15.96 9.02 -14.46
C VAL A 116 -17.25 8.53 -15.12
N GLY A 117 -17.58 7.26 -14.99
CA GLY A 117 -18.96 6.78 -15.15
C GLY A 117 -19.56 6.89 -16.54
N GLY A 118 -18.79 6.76 -17.63
CA GLY A 118 -19.29 6.93 -19.00
C GLY A 118 -19.82 8.34 -19.32
N SER A 119 -19.60 9.31 -18.43
CA SER A 119 -19.95 10.71 -18.65
C SER A 119 -18.93 11.38 -19.58
N GLU A 120 -19.36 12.40 -20.32
CA GLU A 120 -18.45 13.30 -21.07
C GLU A 120 -17.59 14.18 -20.14
N HIS A 121 -17.75 14.07 -18.82
CA HIS A 121 -17.05 14.90 -17.85
C HIS A 121 -15.63 14.40 -17.62
N LEU A 122 -14.68 15.28 -17.96
CA LEU A 122 -13.26 15.08 -17.73
C LEU A 122 -12.84 15.78 -16.44
N SER A 123 -12.27 15.03 -15.51
CA SER A 123 -11.57 15.57 -14.37
C SER A 123 -10.10 15.78 -14.73
N ASN A 124 -9.62 17.03 -14.61
CA ASN A 124 -8.22 17.39 -14.88
C ASN A 124 -7.31 17.26 -13.64
N THR A 125 -7.88 16.90 -12.48
CA THR A 125 -7.13 16.70 -11.24
C THR A 125 -7.58 15.42 -10.56
N TYR A 126 -6.64 14.78 -9.85
CA TYR A 126 -6.93 13.59 -9.05
C TYR A 126 -8.01 13.85 -7.99
N TYR A 127 -8.01 15.01 -7.32
CA TYR A 127 -8.96 15.27 -6.23
C TYR A 127 -10.39 15.52 -6.70
N ASP A 128 -10.57 16.20 -7.83
CA ASP A 128 -11.91 16.32 -8.44
C ASP A 128 -12.42 14.93 -8.83
N TYR A 129 -11.57 14.12 -9.45
CA TYR A 129 -11.89 12.74 -9.81
C TYR A 129 -12.25 11.88 -8.58
N PHE A 130 -11.42 11.91 -7.54
CA PHE A 130 -11.64 11.21 -6.27
C PHE A 130 -12.94 11.65 -5.59
N GLY A 131 -13.16 12.96 -5.47
CA GLY A 131 -14.37 13.53 -4.88
C GLY A 131 -15.64 13.11 -5.62
N ARG A 132 -15.60 13.01 -6.95
CA ARG A 132 -16.71 12.50 -7.77
C ARG A 132 -17.00 11.03 -7.51
N ILE A 133 -15.97 10.19 -7.40
CA ILE A 133 -16.15 8.78 -7.07
C ILE A 133 -16.78 8.61 -5.68
N LEU A 134 -16.34 9.38 -4.69
CA LEU A 134 -16.94 9.36 -3.36
C LEU A 134 -18.38 9.89 -3.34
N GLY A 135 -18.67 10.92 -4.14
CA GLY A 135 -20.01 11.48 -4.27
C GLY A 135 -20.99 10.59 -5.05
N ASN A 136 -20.48 9.63 -5.83
CA ASN A 136 -21.29 8.79 -6.70
C ASN A 136 -20.81 7.33 -6.69
N LEU A 137 -20.87 6.71 -5.50
CA LEU A 137 -20.42 5.33 -5.26
C LEU A 137 -21.09 4.28 -6.18
N GLU A 138 -22.28 4.56 -6.73
CA GLU A 138 -22.97 3.66 -7.65
C GLU A 138 -22.33 3.63 -9.06
N THR A 139 -21.64 4.71 -9.45
CA THR A 139 -21.00 4.84 -10.78
C THR A 139 -19.54 4.35 -10.85
N GLN A 140 -19.07 3.67 -9.79
CA GLN A 140 -17.68 3.18 -9.66
C GLN A 140 -17.21 2.28 -10.81
N VAL A 141 -18.12 1.69 -11.60
CA VAL A 141 -17.81 0.57 -12.50
C VAL A 141 -17.11 0.99 -13.81
N THR A 142 -17.11 2.28 -14.19
CA THR A 142 -16.59 2.73 -15.49
C THR A 142 -15.73 3.99 -15.41
N SER A 143 -14.78 4.00 -14.46
CA SER A 143 -13.79 5.08 -14.37
C SER A 143 -12.44 4.66 -14.97
N SER A 144 -11.77 5.58 -15.66
CA SER A 144 -10.49 5.32 -16.30
C SER A 144 -9.66 6.59 -16.48
N THR A 145 -8.35 6.42 -16.54
CA THR A 145 -7.41 7.47 -16.95
C THR A 145 -7.23 7.43 -18.46
N ILE A 146 -7.36 8.58 -19.12
CA ILE A 146 -7.11 8.67 -20.56
C ILE A 146 -5.61 8.53 -20.80
N LYS A 147 -5.23 7.54 -21.60
CA LYS A 147 -3.85 7.37 -22.06
C LYS A 147 -3.46 8.57 -22.95
N PRO A 148 -2.34 9.23 -22.68
CA PRO A 148 -1.86 10.33 -23.52
C PRO A 148 -1.26 9.81 -24.83
N ALA A 149 -1.19 10.66 -25.84
CA ALA A 149 -0.48 10.31 -27.07
C ALA A 149 1.04 10.42 -26.85
N MET A 150 1.82 9.59 -27.56
CA MET A 150 3.29 9.65 -27.51
C MET A 150 3.84 11.02 -27.95
N SER A 151 3.10 11.75 -28.79
CA SER A 151 3.44 13.12 -29.21
C SER A 151 3.33 14.16 -28.10
N ASP A 152 2.59 13.85 -27.03
CA ASP A 152 2.32 14.79 -25.93
C ASP A 152 3.39 14.71 -24.84
N LEU A 153 4.27 13.70 -24.90
CA LEU A 153 5.32 13.50 -23.90
C LEU A 153 6.32 14.67 -23.92
N SER A 154 6.63 15.17 -22.73
CA SER A 154 7.53 16.32 -22.54
C SER A 154 8.53 15.98 -21.45
N VAL A 155 9.56 15.23 -21.84
CA VAL A 155 10.64 14.75 -20.97
C VAL A 155 12.00 15.26 -21.44
N HIS A 156 12.99 15.17 -20.57
CA HIS A 156 14.38 15.45 -20.93
C HIS A 156 14.85 14.52 -22.06
N SER A 157 15.72 15.01 -22.94
CA SER A 157 16.20 14.24 -24.11
C SER A 157 17.02 12.99 -23.78
N SER A 158 17.49 12.86 -22.53
CA SER A 158 18.22 11.69 -22.05
C SER A 158 17.32 10.54 -21.60
N VAL A 159 16.00 10.75 -21.56
CA VAL A 159 15.01 9.79 -21.07
C VAL A 159 14.53 8.94 -22.24
N ASP A 160 14.65 7.62 -22.14
CA ASP A 160 14.09 6.70 -23.13
C ASP A 160 12.57 6.58 -22.93
N THR A 161 11.80 6.96 -23.95
CA THR A 161 10.35 6.93 -23.92
C THR A 161 9.75 5.67 -24.54
N ARG A 162 10.57 4.76 -25.08
CA ARG A 162 10.08 3.53 -25.73
C ARG A 162 9.23 2.66 -24.79
N ASP A 163 9.50 2.74 -23.49
CA ASP A 163 8.81 1.96 -22.46
C ASP A 163 7.63 2.67 -21.83
N PHE A 164 7.29 3.88 -22.31
CA PHE A 164 6.20 4.68 -21.76
C PHE A 164 4.89 3.90 -21.68
N ASP A 165 4.51 3.21 -22.75
CA ASP A 165 3.25 2.48 -22.82
C ASP A 165 3.18 1.38 -21.77
N LEU A 166 4.23 0.56 -21.66
CA LEU A 166 4.32 -0.50 -20.65
C LEU A 166 4.26 0.08 -19.23
N ILE A 167 5.06 1.11 -18.95
CA ILE A 167 5.11 1.77 -17.64
C ILE A 167 3.74 2.37 -17.29
N TRP A 168 3.09 3.01 -18.25
CA TRP A 168 1.77 3.61 -18.07
C TRP A 168 0.70 2.54 -17.80
N TYR A 169 0.62 1.47 -18.61
CA TYR A 169 -0.36 0.40 -18.40
C TYR A 169 -0.13 -0.38 -17.10
N ALA A 170 1.13 -0.57 -16.69
CA ALA A 170 1.49 -1.22 -15.42
C ALA A 170 1.22 -0.35 -14.18
N ALA A 171 1.18 0.98 -14.35
CA ALA A 171 1.16 1.95 -13.26
C ALA A 171 0.04 1.70 -12.24
N GLY A 172 -1.19 1.45 -12.71
CA GLY A 172 -2.33 1.30 -11.83
C GLY A 172 -2.23 0.08 -10.91
N VAL A 173 -1.77 -1.07 -11.43
CA VAL A 173 -1.56 -2.25 -10.57
C VAL A 173 -0.32 -2.12 -9.72
N ASN A 174 0.75 -1.47 -10.20
CA ASN A 174 1.93 -1.20 -9.38
C ASN A 174 1.56 -0.33 -8.16
N ASN A 175 0.67 0.64 -8.34
CA ASN A 175 0.12 1.41 -7.23
C ASN A 175 -0.67 0.55 -6.26
N GLN A 176 -1.54 -0.34 -6.74
CA GLN A 176 -2.26 -1.25 -5.86
C GLN A 176 -1.32 -2.18 -5.08
N VAL A 177 -0.31 -2.74 -5.74
CA VAL A 177 0.70 -3.57 -5.07
C VAL A 177 1.47 -2.73 -4.05
N PHE A 178 1.81 -1.47 -4.36
CA PHE A 178 2.40 -0.56 -3.39
C PHE A 178 1.47 -0.26 -2.20
N LEU A 179 0.15 -0.12 -2.41
CA LEU A 179 -0.82 -0.03 -1.31
C LEU A 179 -0.79 -1.28 -0.43
N SER A 180 -0.71 -2.48 -1.02
CA SER A 180 -0.59 -3.71 -0.23
C SER A 180 0.69 -3.74 0.61
N GLN A 181 1.81 -3.25 0.06
CA GLN A 181 3.05 -3.10 0.81
C GLN A 181 2.88 -2.13 1.99
N MET A 182 2.20 -1.01 1.78
CA MET A 182 1.91 -0.05 2.85
C MET A 182 1.00 -0.64 3.94
N ILE A 183 0.05 -1.51 3.57
CA ILE A 183 -0.78 -2.26 4.53
C ILE A 183 0.09 -3.25 5.33
N ASP A 184 0.99 -3.97 4.67
CA ASP A 184 1.94 -4.90 5.32
C ASP A 184 2.83 -4.16 6.33
N ASP A 185 3.43 -3.04 5.91
CA ASP A 185 4.26 -2.19 6.75
C ASP A 185 3.46 -1.63 7.92
N ARG A 186 2.21 -1.22 7.67
CA ARG A 186 1.32 -0.73 8.72
C ARG A 186 0.97 -1.80 9.75
N PHE A 187 0.71 -3.02 9.30
CA PHE A 187 0.44 -4.14 10.19
C PHE A 187 1.67 -4.45 11.06
N TYR A 188 2.86 -4.46 10.47
CA TYR A 188 4.11 -4.60 11.22
C TYR A 188 4.29 -3.48 12.26
N ASP A 189 4.13 -2.21 11.86
CA ASP A 189 4.30 -1.07 12.77
C ASP A 189 3.30 -1.06 13.93
N ARG A 190 2.06 -1.48 13.68
CA ARG A 190 1.01 -1.59 14.71
C ARG A 190 1.15 -2.85 15.57
N GLN A 191 1.81 -3.89 15.07
CA GLN A 191 1.87 -5.24 15.63
C GLN A 191 0.51 -5.94 15.74
N VAL A 192 -0.57 -5.29 15.28
CA VAL A 192 -1.93 -5.78 15.32
C VAL A 192 -2.73 -5.22 14.14
N THR A 193 -3.59 -6.04 13.56
CA THR A 193 -4.56 -5.69 12.50
C THR A 193 -5.89 -6.37 12.81
N SER A 194 -6.95 -5.98 12.10
CA SER A 194 -8.25 -6.63 12.21
C SER A 194 -8.39 -7.75 11.17
N VAL A 195 -9.18 -8.78 11.47
CA VAL A 195 -9.55 -9.80 10.47
C VAL A 195 -10.28 -9.20 9.26
N TYR A 196 -10.92 -8.04 9.42
CA TYR A 196 -11.63 -7.36 8.32
C TYR A 196 -10.69 -6.69 7.32
N ASP A 197 -9.42 -6.50 7.67
CA ASP A 197 -8.40 -5.90 6.80
C ASP A 197 -8.05 -6.82 5.61
N LEU A 198 -8.41 -8.11 5.72
CA LEU A 198 -8.09 -9.16 4.77
C LEU A 198 -8.43 -8.82 3.31
N MET A 199 -9.65 -8.33 3.06
CA MET A 199 -10.14 -8.12 1.70
C MET A 199 -9.43 -6.95 1.01
N GLY A 200 -9.16 -5.87 1.74
CA GLY A 200 -8.37 -4.75 1.22
C GLY A 200 -6.94 -5.18 0.91
N PHE A 201 -6.31 -5.92 1.84
CA PHE A 201 -4.99 -6.51 1.63
C PHE A 201 -4.96 -7.39 0.36
N PHE A 202 -5.87 -8.37 0.24
CA PHE A 202 -5.92 -9.25 -0.93
C PHE A 202 -6.20 -8.54 -2.23
N THR A 203 -7.16 -7.62 -2.25
CA THR A 203 -7.55 -6.92 -3.48
C THR A 203 -6.36 -6.12 -4.04
N SER A 204 -5.60 -5.46 -3.17
CA SER A 204 -4.37 -4.78 -3.57
C SER A 204 -3.23 -5.75 -3.95
N LYS A 205 -3.02 -6.82 -3.18
CA LYS A 205 -1.94 -7.79 -3.41
C LYS A 205 -2.16 -8.60 -4.70
N MET A 206 -3.42 -8.91 -5.02
CA MET A 206 -3.86 -9.63 -6.23
C MET A 206 -4.23 -8.71 -7.39
N ALA A 207 -3.81 -7.45 -7.38
CA ALA A 207 -4.25 -6.45 -8.35
C ALA A 207 -3.95 -6.83 -9.81
N ILE A 208 -2.84 -7.54 -10.08
CA ILE A 208 -2.52 -8.05 -11.42
C ILE A 208 -3.53 -9.13 -11.83
N SER A 209 -3.92 -9.99 -10.89
CA SER A 209 -4.89 -11.06 -11.15
C SER A 209 -6.29 -10.55 -11.46
N TYR A 210 -6.67 -9.42 -10.88
CA TYR A 210 -7.96 -8.74 -11.09
C TYR A 210 -7.89 -7.57 -12.09
N MET A 211 -6.76 -7.38 -12.76
CA MET A 211 -6.64 -6.38 -13.81
C MET A 211 -7.55 -6.72 -14.99
N ASP A 212 -8.13 -5.68 -15.60
CA ASP A 212 -8.90 -5.82 -16.85
C ASP A 212 -8.04 -6.45 -17.97
N ASP A 213 -8.64 -7.39 -18.70
CA ASP A 213 -7.93 -8.18 -19.71
C ASP A 213 -7.42 -7.29 -20.87
N SER A 214 -8.01 -6.12 -21.13
CA SER A 214 -7.50 -5.20 -22.15
C SER A 214 -6.17 -4.58 -21.73
N TYR A 215 -6.02 -4.17 -20.46
CA TYR A 215 -4.75 -3.68 -19.92
C TYR A 215 -3.68 -4.79 -19.89
N LEU A 216 -4.06 -6.00 -19.46
CA LEU A 216 -3.15 -7.15 -19.50
C LEU A 216 -2.71 -7.48 -20.93
N ASN A 217 -3.61 -7.34 -21.92
CA ASN A 217 -3.26 -7.52 -23.32
C ASN A 217 -2.21 -6.51 -23.78
N GLN A 218 -2.37 -5.24 -23.43
CA GLN A 218 -1.40 -4.21 -23.79
C GLN A 218 -0.04 -4.48 -23.15
N ILE A 219 0.00 -4.80 -21.86
CA ILE A 219 1.25 -5.18 -21.17
C ILE A 219 1.91 -6.39 -21.83
N ARG A 220 1.13 -7.42 -22.16
CA ARG A 220 1.62 -8.60 -22.88
C ARG A 220 2.25 -8.23 -24.23
N LEU A 221 1.57 -7.40 -25.02
CA LEU A 221 2.07 -6.99 -26.34
C LEU A 221 3.40 -6.23 -26.20
N GLN A 222 3.49 -5.31 -25.23
CA GLN A 222 4.72 -4.58 -24.94
C GLN A 222 5.86 -5.50 -24.47
N TYR A 223 5.56 -6.48 -23.63
CA TYR A 223 6.55 -7.51 -23.26
C TYR A 223 6.98 -8.38 -24.44
N LEU A 224 6.05 -8.76 -25.32
CA LEU A 224 6.35 -9.56 -26.50
C LEU A 224 7.25 -8.80 -27.48
N GLU A 225 7.02 -7.50 -27.67
CA GLU A 225 7.90 -6.61 -28.46
C GLU A 225 9.34 -6.57 -27.91
N LYS A 226 9.50 -6.78 -26.60
CA LYS A 226 10.79 -6.92 -25.91
C LYS A 226 11.34 -8.36 -25.90
N GLY A 227 10.67 -9.33 -26.52
CA GLY A 227 11.06 -10.74 -26.49
C GLY A 227 10.76 -11.45 -25.17
N ILE A 228 9.93 -10.86 -24.30
CA ILE A 228 9.50 -11.43 -23.03
C ILE A 228 8.14 -12.13 -23.25
N ASP A 229 8.18 -13.42 -23.57
CA ASP A 229 6.94 -14.19 -23.82
C ASP A 229 6.18 -14.45 -22.52
N MET A 230 5.03 -13.78 -22.34
CA MET A 230 4.23 -13.82 -21.12
C MET A 230 2.75 -14.01 -21.44
N SER A 231 2.16 -15.13 -21.04
CA SER A 231 0.71 -15.32 -21.13
C SER A 231 -0.03 -14.59 -19.99
N PHE A 232 -1.34 -14.41 -20.13
CA PHE A 232 -2.17 -13.91 -19.03
C PHE A 232 -2.13 -14.86 -17.83
N SER A 233 -2.14 -16.17 -18.09
CA SER A 233 -2.02 -17.18 -17.05
C SER A 233 -0.70 -17.03 -16.28
N ASP A 234 0.40 -16.71 -16.96
CA ASP A 234 1.68 -16.45 -16.31
C ASP A 234 1.63 -15.25 -15.38
N LEU A 235 1.10 -14.11 -15.84
CA LEU A 235 0.97 -12.91 -15.03
C LEU A 235 0.13 -13.16 -13.75
N LYS A 236 -1.04 -13.80 -13.90
CA LYS A 236 -1.92 -14.12 -12.76
C LYS A 236 -1.28 -15.14 -11.82
N ARG A 237 -0.63 -16.18 -12.37
CA ARG A 237 0.07 -17.22 -11.60
C ARG A 237 1.23 -16.65 -10.80
N TYR A 238 2.08 -15.83 -11.41
CA TYR A 238 3.20 -15.20 -10.73
C TYR A 238 2.73 -14.24 -9.64
N ASN A 239 1.62 -13.53 -9.85
CA ASN A 239 1.03 -12.70 -8.82
C ASN A 239 0.52 -13.56 -7.65
N GLY A 240 -0.14 -14.70 -7.93
CA GLY A 240 -0.52 -15.68 -6.91
C GLY A 240 0.67 -16.20 -6.09
N TYR A 241 1.82 -16.46 -6.72
CA TYR A 241 3.04 -16.85 -5.98
C TYR A 241 3.52 -15.76 -5.01
N SER A 242 3.42 -14.47 -5.36
CA SER A 242 3.77 -13.39 -4.42
C SER A 242 2.87 -13.36 -3.19
N VAL A 243 1.58 -13.68 -3.37
CA VAL A 243 0.62 -13.78 -2.26
C VAL A 243 0.96 -14.95 -1.35
N LEU A 244 1.12 -16.15 -1.93
CA LEU A 244 1.44 -17.35 -1.16
C LEU A 244 2.81 -17.29 -0.49
N GLY A 245 3.76 -16.56 -1.08
CA GLY A 245 5.09 -16.32 -0.52
C GLY A 245 5.13 -15.25 0.58
N SER A 246 4.05 -14.48 0.77
CA SER A 246 3.98 -13.46 1.82
C SER A 246 3.54 -14.05 3.14
N LEU A 247 4.28 -13.84 4.22
CA LEU A 247 3.88 -14.36 5.53
C LEU A 247 2.74 -13.56 6.16
N THR A 248 2.53 -12.31 5.77
CA THR A 248 1.33 -11.57 6.15
C THR A 248 0.05 -12.24 5.64
N PHE A 249 0.06 -12.84 4.44
CA PHE A 249 -1.07 -13.65 3.95
C PHE A 249 -1.38 -14.80 4.91
N TRP A 250 -0.37 -15.55 5.35
CA TRP A 250 -0.58 -16.67 6.26
C TRP A 250 -1.01 -16.23 7.66
N ALA A 251 -0.53 -15.08 8.15
CA ALA A 251 -1.00 -14.48 9.39
C ALA A 251 -2.50 -14.14 9.30
N PHE A 252 -2.95 -13.64 8.14
CA PHE A 252 -4.36 -13.41 7.88
C PHE A 252 -5.19 -14.69 7.87
N ILE A 253 -4.73 -15.75 7.18
CA ILE A 253 -5.43 -17.04 7.16
C ILE A 253 -5.55 -17.64 8.57
N ASP A 254 -4.47 -17.61 9.35
CA ASP A 254 -4.49 -18.04 10.75
C ASP A 254 -5.46 -17.21 11.59
N GLY A 255 -5.37 -15.88 11.50
CA GLY A 255 -6.26 -14.94 12.20
C GLY A 255 -7.73 -15.21 11.89
N TRP A 256 -8.04 -15.50 10.62
CA TRP A 256 -9.37 -15.88 10.19
C TRP A 256 -9.83 -17.22 10.77
N SER A 257 -8.96 -18.22 10.79
CA SER A 257 -9.29 -19.50 11.42
C SER A 257 -9.62 -19.33 12.92
N ARG A 258 -8.85 -18.50 13.63
CA ARG A 258 -9.08 -18.16 15.04
C ARG A 258 -10.38 -17.38 15.23
N TYR A 259 -10.71 -16.46 14.33
CA TYR A 259 -12.00 -15.77 14.36
C TYR A 259 -13.17 -16.75 14.23
N LEU A 260 -13.12 -17.67 13.27
CA LEU A 260 -14.20 -18.64 13.05
C LEU A 260 -14.41 -19.59 14.23
N VAL A 261 -13.32 -20.02 14.89
CA VAL A 261 -13.37 -20.98 15.99
C VAL A 261 -13.67 -20.31 17.34
N SER A 262 -13.07 -19.15 17.60
CA SER A 262 -13.02 -18.54 18.94
C SER A 262 -13.53 -17.10 19.00
N GLY A 263 -13.89 -16.49 17.87
CA GLY A 263 -14.37 -15.12 17.79
C GLY A 263 -13.29 -14.05 17.97
N ILE A 264 -12.01 -14.43 17.94
CA ILE A 264 -10.87 -13.49 18.02
C ILE A 264 -10.80 -12.69 16.72
N ASP A 265 -11.07 -11.39 16.78
CA ASP A 265 -11.24 -10.49 15.64
C ASP A 265 -10.00 -9.63 15.31
N HIS A 266 -8.91 -9.89 16.01
CA HIS A 266 -7.61 -9.25 15.79
C HIS A 266 -6.55 -10.27 15.45
N ILE A 267 -5.56 -9.82 14.70
CA ILE A 267 -4.44 -10.63 14.23
C ILE A 267 -3.18 -9.94 14.74
N GLN A 268 -2.33 -10.70 15.43
CA GLN A 268 -1.04 -10.21 15.89
C GLN A 268 0.02 -10.45 14.83
N TYR A 269 0.90 -9.48 14.65
CA TYR A 269 2.05 -9.66 13.78
C TYR A 269 3.05 -10.60 14.47
N ASN A 270 3.58 -11.57 13.73
CA ASN A 270 4.56 -12.52 14.25
C ASN A 270 5.96 -12.06 13.87
N GLU A 271 6.90 -12.06 14.82
CA GLU A 271 8.33 -11.82 14.59
C GLU A 271 9.10 -13.07 15.05
N VAL A 272 10.19 -13.44 14.36
CA VAL A 272 11.06 -14.56 14.76
C VAL A 272 12.44 -14.01 15.06
N TYR A 273 12.89 -14.09 16.32
CA TYR A 273 14.16 -13.50 16.76
C TYR A 273 14.33 -12.03 16.35
N ASN A 274 13.29 -11.20 16.53
CA ASN A 274 13.25 -9.80 16.11
C ASN A 274 13.38 -9.58 14.59
N VAL A 275 13.23 -10.63 13.78
CA VAL A 275 13.13 -10.54 12.32
C VAL A 275 11.67 -10.42 11.94
N ARG A 276 11.35 -9.37 11.17
CA ARG A 276 10.08 -9.20 10.50
C ARG A 276 9.89 -10.35 9.51
N LEU A 277 8.75 -11.02 9.58
CA LEU A 277 8.46 -12.08 8.63
C LEU A 277 8.44 -11.55 7.19
N PRO A 278 9.09 -12.24 6.23
CA PRO A 278 9.16 -11.77 4.86
C PRO A 278 7.79 -11.64 4.18
N ASP A 279 7.66 -10.58 3.39
CA ASP A 279 6.53 -10.36 2.47
C ASP A 279 7.05 -10.20 1.05
N VAL A 280 6.27 -10.68 0.07
CA VAL A 280 6.64 -10.65 -1.35
C VAL A 280 5.61 -9.85 -2.13
N CYS A 281 6.06 -8.88 -2.90
CA CYS A 281 5.24 -8.12 -3.84
C CYS A 281 5.67 -8.42 -5.27
N MET A 282 4.73 -8.54 -6.20
CA MET A 282 5.02 -8.64 -7.63
C MET A 282 4.76 -7.30 -8.31
N TYR A 283 5.75 -6.75 -9.01
CA TYR A 283 5.59 -5.55 -9.82
C TYR A 283 5.75 -5.89 -11.31
N LEU A 284 5.21 -5.01 -12.16
CA LEU A 284 5.40 -5.05 -13.60
C LEU A 284 6.28 -3.85 -13.99
N THR A 285 7.40 -4.09 -14.65
CA THR A 285 8.40 -3.05 -14.93
C THR A 285 8.77 -3.06 -16.40
N SER A 286 9.46 -2.03 -16.88
CA SER A 286 9.95 -1.99 -18.26
C SER A 286 10.87 -3.18 -18.61
N HIS A 287 11.56 -3.73 -17.62
CA HIS A 287 12.50 -4.85 -17.76
C HIS A 287 11.84 -6.23 -17.72
N GLY A 288 10.58 -6.29 -17.26
CA GLY A 288 9.84 -7.53 -17.02
C GLY A 288 9.14 -7.54 -15.66
N PRO A 289 8.39 -8.60 -15.34
CA PRO A 289 7.84 -8.79 -14.00
C PRO A 289 8.97 -9.01 -12.96
N SER A 290 8.83 -8.37 -11.80
CA SER A 290 9.76 -8.48 -10.68
C SER A 290 9.09 -9.00 -9.42
N TYR A 291 9.88 -9.66 -8.56
CA TYR A 291 9.49 -9.94 -7.17
C TYR A 291 10.33 -9.09 -6.22
N ARG A 292 9.65 -8.33 -5.37
CA ARG A 292 10.23 -7.60 -4.25
C ARG A 292 9.96 -8.37 -2.96
N LEU A 293 11.01 -8.97 -2.40
CA LEU A 293 11.01 -9.59 -1.08
C LEU A 293 11.45 -8.54 -0.05
N GLN A 294 10.61 -8.26 0.95
CA GLN A 294 10.91 -7.31 2.01
C GLN A 294 10.83 -7.95 3.40
N SER A 295 11.68 -7.48 4.30
CA SER A 295 11.75 -7.88 5.70
C SER A 295 12.43 -6.76 6.50
N GLY A 296 12.88 -7.05 7.70
CA GLY A 296 13.54 -6.10 8.58
C GLY A 296 14.00 -6.75 9.86
N TYR A 297 14.96 -6.11 10.52
CA TYR A 297 15.47 -6.53 11.82
C TYR A 297 15.25 -5.44 12.87
N LYS A 298 14.66 -5.83 14.00
CA LYS A 298 14.37 -4.94 15.12
C LYS A 298 15.49 -5.04 16.15
N LEU A 299 16.44 -4.11 16.04
CA LEU A 299 17.57 -3.99 16.97
C LEU A 299 17.10 -3.65 18.39
N SER A 300 16.03 -2.86 18.51
CA SER A 300 15.38 -2.54 19.79
C SER A 300 13.94 -2.08 19.55
N THR A 301 13.19 -1.80 20.63
CA THR A 301 11.86 -1.17 20.53
C THR A 301 11.88 0.21 19.86
N LYS A 302 13.06 0.83 19.71
CA LYS A 302 13.25 2.15 19.11
C LYS A 302 14.06 2.11 17.82
N THR A 303 14.58 0.96 17.40
CA THR A 303 15.49 0.89 16.25
C THR A 303 15.16 -0.31 15.40
N HIS A 304 14.90 -0.06 14.12
CA HIS A 304 14.62 -1.09 13.14
C HIS A 304 15.41 -0.84 11.85
N VAL A 305 15.79 -1.92 11.20
CA VAL A 305 16.58 -1.95 9.96
C VAL A 305 15.74 -2.70 8.93
N PRO A 306 14.88 -2.02 8.15
CA PRO A 306 14.16 -2.66 7.07
C PRO A 306 15.13 -2.95 5.93
N PHE A 307 14.88 -4.03 5.20
CA PHE A 307 15.64 -4.37 4.00
C PHE A 307 14.73 -5.04 2.98
N ALA A 308 15.06 -4.88 1.71
CA ALA A 308 14.35 -5.56 0.63
C ALA A 308 15.31 -5.91 -0.52
N ILE A 309 14.93 -6.92 -1.29
CA ILE A 309 15.59 -7.30 -2.53
C ILE A 309 14.50 -7.39 -3.59
N GLU A 310 14.71 -6.74 -4.72
CA GLU A 310 13.81 -6.82 -5.87
C GLU A 310 14.54 -7.36 -7.09
N TYR A 311 13.98 -8.41 -7.69
CA TYR A 311 14.60 -9.13 -8.81
C TYR A 311 13.62 -9.28 -9.98
N VAL A 312 14.04 -8.86 -11.17
CA VAL A 312 13.32 -9.12 -12.42
C VAL A 312 13.58 -10.57 -12.84
N PHE A 313 12.59 -11.44 -12.59
CA PHE A 313 12.76 -12.88 -12.74
C PHE A 313 12.50 -13.40 -14.16
N LYS A 314 11.99 -12.53 -15.04
CA LYS A 314 11.76 -12.86 -16.45
C LYS A 314 11.88 -11.60 -17.30
N GLY A 315 12.80 -11.61 -18.26
CA GLY A 315 13.11 -10.45 -19.10
C GLY A 315 14.56 -9.99 -18.94
N GLN A 316 14.81 -8.69 -19.00
CA GLN A 316 16.13 -8.14 -18.75
C GLN A 316 16.44 -8.23 -17.26
N THR A 317 17.48 -8.97 -16.91
CA THR A 317 17.83 -9.22 -15.52
C THR A 317 18.26 -7.93 -14.84
N GLN A 318 17.53 -7.55 -13.79
CA GLN A 318 17.84 -6.42 -12.93
C GLN A 318 17.64 -6.82 -11.47
N LEU A 319 18.49 -6.28 -10.60
CA LEU A 319 18.48 -6.55 -9.17
C LEU A 319 18.62 -5.22 -8.40
N GLU A 320 17.73 -4.98 -7.45
CA GLU A 320 17.74 -3.82 -6.58
C GLU A 320 17.77 -4.27 -5.11
N TYR A 321 18.67 -3.68 -4.33
CA TYR A 321 18.76 -3.85 -2.89
C TYR A 321 18.28 -2.59 -2.20
N THR A 322 17.44 -2.74 -1.20
CA THR A 322 17.00 -1.65 -0.32
C THR A 322 17.51 -1.93 1.09
N LEU A 323 18.14 -0.95 1.72
CA LEU A 323 18.51 -0.99 3.13
C LEU A 323 18.09 0.31 3.81
N GLY A 324 17.33 0.18 4.89
CA GLY A 324 16.91 1.30 5.71
C GLY A 324 17.46 1.28 7.13
N PHE A 325 17.28 2.39 7.82
CA PHE A 325 17.56 2.55 9.23
C PHE A 325 16.54 3.54 9.81
N SER A 326 15.72 3.06 10.74
CA SER A 326 14.80 3.92 11.50
C SER A 326 15.16 3.93 12.96
N LYS A 327 15.07 5.11 13.57
CA LYS A 327 15.36 5.29 14.98
C LYS A 327 14.42 6.29 15.62
N LYS A 328 13.77 5.89 16.71
CA LYS A 328 13.10 6.78 17.66
C LYS A 328 14.10 7.24 18.72
N TRP A 329 14.32 8.54 18.80
CA TRP A 329 15.28 9.15 19.71
C TRP A 329 14.68 9.31 21.12
N SER A 330 15.47 9.78 22.08
CA SER A 330 14.99 10.08 23.44
C SER A 330 14.14 11.35 23.49
N TRP A 331 14.43 12.31 22.63
CA TRP A 331 13.57 13.45 22.30
C TRP A 331 12.40 12.97 21.40
N PRO A 332 11.27 13.70 21.25
CA PRO A 332 10.13 13.27 20.44
C PRO A 332 10.46 13.39 18.95
N VAL A 333 11.51 12.72 18.52
CA VAL A 333 12.01 12.72 17.15
C VAL A 333 12.20 11.28 16.71
N GLN A 334 11.80 11.01 15.48
CA GLN A 334 12.10 9.79 14.77
C GLN A 334 12.81 10.15 13.46
N SER A 335 13.86 9.42 13.12
CA SER A 335 14.51 9.56 11.82
C SER A 335 14.37 8.27 11.02
N TYR A 336 14.30 8.40 9.70
CA TYR A 336 14.37 7.29 8.76
C TYR A 336 15.35 7.62 7.65
N SER A 337 16.22 6.69 7.32
CA SER A 337 17.16 6.76 6.20
C SER A 337 17.02 5.48 5.41
N GLU A 338 16.99 5.56 4.09
CA GLU A 338 16.94 4.40 3.19
C GLU A 338 17.79 4.66 1.97
N ILE A 339 18.55 3.65 1.57
CA ILE A 339 19.29 3.63 0.32
C ILE A 339 18.80 2.47 -0.54
N ARG A 340 18.69 2.73 -1.84
CA ARG A 340 18.33 1.75 -2.87
C ARG A 340 19.48 1.68 -3.87
N LEU A 341 20.00 0.47 -4.09
CA LEU A 341 21.17 0.21 -4.93
C LEU A 341 20.81 -0.81 -6.01
N GLY A 342 21.09 -0.48 -7.26
CA GLY A 342 20.87 -1.36 -8.42
C GLY A 342 21.50 -0.71 -9.65
N GLU A 343 20.75 -0.59 -10.73
CA GLU A 343 21.17 0.17 -11.92
C GLU A 343 21.16 1.68 -11.71
N GLY A 344 20.50 2.17 -10.64
CA GLY A 344 20.50 3.56 -10.23
C GLY A 344 20.53 3.69 -8.70
N LEU A 345 20.74 4.91 -8.22
CA LEU A 345 20.76 5.23 -6.78
C LEU A 345 19.43 5.83 -6.34
N GLY A 346 18.82 5.27 -5.30
CA GLY A 346 17.67 5.89 -4.63
C GLY A 346 18.01 6.23 -3.18
N ILE A 347 17.55 7.37 -2.69
CA ILE A 347 17.73 7.77 -1.29
C ILE A 347 16.41 8.29 -0.74
N THR A 348 16.05 7.90 0.47
CA THR A 348 14.96 8.52 1.24
C THR A 348 15.50 8.90 2.60
N GLN A 349 15.31 10.15 3.02
CA GLN A 349 15.64 10.61 4.36
C GLN A 349 14.44 11.34 4.94
N SER A 350 14.08 11.05 6.19
CA SER A 350 13.06 11.80 6.91
C SER A 350 13.35 11.99 8.38
N PHE A 351 12.73 13.04 8.92
CA PHE A 351 12.71 13.41 10.33
C PHE A 351 11.29 13.75 10.71
N ASN A 352 10.76 13.04 11.70
CA ASN A 352 9.43 13.23 12.24
C ASN A 352 9.56 13.72 13.69
N ILE A 353 8.82 14.76 14.04
CA ILE A 353 8.76 15.34 15.38
C ILE A 353 7.38 15.01 15.96
N ASP A 354 7.33 14.22 17.03
CA ASP A 354 6.09 13.96 17.76
C ASP A 354 5.70 15.25 18.52
N LEU A 355 4.55 15.81 18.16
CA LEU A 355 3.94 16.97 18.78
C LEU A 355 2.94 16.53 19.87
N PRO A 356 2.52 17.42 20.77
CA PRO A 356 1.41 17.16 21.69
C PRO A 356 0.13 16.72 20.94
N HIS A 357 -0.78 16.07 21.67
CA HIS A 357 -2.09 15.65 21.13
C HIS A 357 -1.99 14.69 19.92
N PHE A 358 -1.09 13.71 20.00
CA PHE A 358 -0.96 12.64 19.00
C PHE A 358 -0.67 13.13 17.57
N SER A 359 -0.08 14.32 17.45
CA SER A 359 0.29 14.90 16.16
C SER A 359 1.76 14.65 15.86
N THR A 360 2.14 14.62 14.59
CA THR A 360 3.53 14.46 14.14
C THR A 360 3.81 15.39 12.97
N LEU A 361 4.90 16.15 13.03
CA LEU A 361 5.40 16.95 11.92
C LEU A 361 6.61 16.28 11.29
N GLY A 362 6.49 15.91 10.02
CA GLY A 362 7.52 15.23 9.24
C GLY A 362 8.15 16.14 8.21
N PHE A 363 9.45 15.98 8.00
CA PHE A 363 10.21 16.58 6.92
C PHE A 363 10.99 15.47 6.23
N GLY A 364 11.13 15.54 4.92
CA GLY A 364 12.03 14.62 4.25
C GLY A 364 12.41 15.01 2.85
N VAL A 365 13.31 14.20 2.32
CA VAL A 365 13.85 14.30 0.99
C VAL A 365 13.89 12.91 0.37
N ASP A 366 13.45 12.81 -0.87
CA ASP A 366 13.50 11.61 -1.68
C ASP A 366 14.27 11.92 -2.96
N TYR A 367 15.29 11.12 -3.24
CA TYR A 367 16.05 11.13 -4.47
C TYR A 367 15.70 9.89 -5.29
N TYR A 368 15.22 10.11 -6.51
CA TYR A 368 14.80 9.09 -7.45
C TYR A 368 15.80 8.99 -8.60
N ASP A 369 15.98 7.76 -9.08
CA ASP A 369 16.68 7.47 -10.33
C ASP A 369 15.80 6.52 -11.14
N PHE A 370 15.40 6.95 -12.32
CA PHE A 370 14.49 6.23 -13.21
C PHE A 370 15.03 4.86 -13.65
N HIS A 371 16.35 4.66 -13.62
CA HIS A 371 16.94 3.36 -13.96
C HIS A 371 16.75 2.30 -12.87
N ASN A 372 16.43 2.69 -11.63
CA ASN A 372 16.09 1.71 -10.60
C ASN A 372 14.58 1.39 -10.62
N LEU A 373 14.23 0.18 -10.17
CA LEU A 373 12.88 -0.36 -10.27
C LEU A 373 11.89 0.49 -9.47
N TYR A 374 12.32 0.98 -8.31
CA TYR A 374 11.52 1.90 -7.49
C TYR A 374 11.26 3.24 -8.19
N GLY A 375 12.29 3.82 -8.81
CA GLY A 375 12.24 5.11 -9.49
C GLY A 375 11.34 5.07 -10.70
N GLU A 376 11.40 4.03 -11.52
CA GLU A 376 10.46 3.82 -12.63
C GLU A 376 8.99 3.96 -12.19
N ARG A 377 8.65 3.36 -11.05
CA ARG A 377 7.29 3.35 -10.49
C ARG A 377 6.90 4.63 -9.76
N HIS A 378 7.85 5.37 -9.19
CA HIS A 378 7.55 6.43 -8.22
C HIS A 378 8.13 7.81 -8.55
N ILE A 379 9.05 7.95 -9.52
CA ILE A 379 9.65 9.24 -9.86
C ILE A 379 8.57 10.27 -10.22
N PRO A 380 8.57 11.47 -9.63
CA PRO A 380 7.53 12.48 -9.90
C PRO A 380 7.64 13.16 -11.27
N SER A 381 8.87 13.34 -11.79
CA SER A 381 9.14 14.10 -13.01
C SER A 381 10.39 13.59 -13.72
N LEU A 382 10.32 13.51 -15.05
CA LEU A 382 11.45 13.21 -15.95
C LEU A 382 11.84 14.44 -16.81
N LYS A 383 11.35 15.63 -16.44
CA LYS A 383 11.58 16.88 -17.18
C LYS A 383 13.05 17.29 -17.21
N ASP A 384 13.78 17.02 -16.13
CA ASP A 384 15.16 17.46 -15.92
C ASP A 384 16.19 16.33 -16.04
N GLY A 385 15.76 15.13 -16.47
CA GLY A 385 16.62 13.98 -16.69
C GLY A 385 16.04 12.69 -16.12
N ASN A 386 16.91 11.69 -15.94
CA ASN A 386 16.54 10.40 -15.32
C ASN A 386 16.52 10.45 -13.79
N GLN A 387 16.69 11.62 -13.18
CA GLN A 387 16.81 11.78 -11.73
C GLN A 387 15.90 12.92 -11.27
N ASP A 388 15.33 12.78 -10.07
CA ASP A 388 14.50 13.82 -9.47
C ASP A 388 14.76 13.88 -7.96
N LEU A 389 14.77 15.10 -7.40
CA LEU A 389 14.95 15.34 -5.98
C LEU A 389 13.71 16.03 -5.43
N HIS A 390 13.05 15.38 -4.49
CA HIS A 390 11.79 15.84 -3.94
C HIS A 390 11.90 16.11 -2.45
N TYR A 391 11.52 17.32 -2.05
CA TYR A 391 11.39 17.69 -0.64
C TYR A 391 9.93 17.69 -0.25
N TRP A 392 9.64 17.23 0.96
CA TRP A 392 8.28 17.18 1.47
C TRP A 392 8.20 17.50 2.96
N VAL A 393 7.05 18.03 3.34
CA VAL A 393 6.64 18.30 4.72
C VAL A 393 5.30 17.61 4.93
N SER A 394 5.15 16.86 6.00
CA SER A 394 3.90 16.17 6.34
C SER A 394 3.42 16.53 7.73
N PHE A 395 2.12 16.72 7.89
CA PHE A 395 1.47 16.77 9.20
C PHE A 395 0.61 15.52 9.36
N SER A 396 0.79 14.81 10.46
CA SER A 396 -0.02 13.63 10.78
C SER A 396 -0.70 13.79 12.13
N TYR A 397 -1.89 13.23 12.27
CA TYR A 397 -2.69 13.18 13.49
C TYR A 397 -3.13 11.73 13.73
N ARG A 398 -2.92 11.22 14.93
CA ARG A 398 -3.19 9.82 15.28
C ARG A 398 -4.27 9.67 16.34
#